data_AF-A0AAV0LP36-F1
#
_entry.id   AF-A0AAV0LP36-F1
#
_cell.length_a   1.000
_cell.length_b   1.000
_cell.length_c   1.000
_cell.angle_alpha   90.00
_cell.angle_beta   90.00
_cell.angle_gamma   90.00
#
_symmetry.space_group_name_H-M   'P 1'
#
loop_
_entity.id
_entity.type
_entity.pdbx_description
1 polymer ?
#
loop_
_entity_poly.entity_id
_entity_poly.type
_entity_poly.pdbx_seq_one_letter_code
_entity_poly.pdbx_strand_id
1 'polypeptide(L)'
;MTDQFRDKIGRGRFGTVFKGKLPDGGLVAVKVLGDPIKLAGEGFVNEINVIARVHHNNVLEQLLQVALGTARGIRHLHEGCDSCILHMDIKSQNVLLDHGFVPKVADFGLSKFHRTPRADLRHVAPEVLSNGLGDVSCRSDVYSFGMLLLEMVEGKSSSQLYFPMWVYDHLSEGGDLELQNVTQLESAIARKLCVVGLWCIQKSVSERPLMAKVVEMLQTNGDHLQLPPNSFCFPEHVSAKDLQSDSSRQLLIPESVEPSS
;
A
#
# COMPACT_ATOMS: atom_id res chain seq x y z
N MET A 1 30.76 24.26 -5.16
CA MET A 1 30.32 23.76 -6.47
C MET A 1 30.72 22.30 -6.62
N THR A 2 29.86 21.46 -7.21
CA THR A 2 29.97 19.97 -7.25
C THR A 2 30.81 19.42 -8.41
N ASP A 3 31.65 20.23 -9.06
CA ASP A 3 32.41 19.88 -10.27
C ASP A 3 31.61 19.04 -11.30
N GLN A 4 30.43 19.53 -11.68
CA GLN A 4 29.52 18.84 -12.61
C GLN A 4 29.14 17.40 -12.19
N PHE A 5 29.19 17.09 -10.88
CA PHE A 5 28.89 15.76 -10.34
C PHE A 5 29.84 14.66 -10.88
N ARG A 6 31.12 14.96 -11.09
CA ARG A 6 32.11 13.97 -11.55
C ARG A 6 32.59 13.05 -10.43
N ASP A 7 32.75 13.59 -9.22
CA ASP A 7 33.29 12.86 -8.07
C ASP A 7 32.23 12.03 -7.36
N LYS A 8 31.86 10.90 -7.96
CA LYS A 8 30.92 9.95 -7.38
C LYS A 8 31.51 9.27 -6.15
N ILE A 9 30.85 9.45 -5.01
CA ILE A 9 31.20 8.79 -3.75
C ILE A 9 30.51 7.43 -3.65
N GLY A 10 29.29 7.30 -4.18
CA GLY A 10 28.55 6.04 -4.12
C GLY A 10 27.20 6.12 -4.85
N ARG A 11 26.59 4.95 -5.08
CA ARG A 11 25.22 4.86 -5.64
C ARG A 11 24.33 4.14 -4.64
N GLY A 12 23.30 4.82 -4.16
CA GLY A 12 22.25 4.24 -3.34
C GLY A 12 20.99 3.95 -4.15
N ARG A 13 20.00 3.30 -3.51
CA ARG A 13 18.69 2.97 -4.12
C ARG A 13 17.97 4.20 -4.69
N PHE A 14 18.08 5.33 -4.00
CA PHE A 14 17.34 6.55 -4.33
C PHE A 14 18.07 7.54 -5.24
N GLY A 15 19.30 7.23 -5.65
CA GLY A 15 20.12 8.18 -6.37
C GLY A 15 21.62 7.98 -6.20
N THR A 16 22.38 8.85 -6.84
CA THR A 16 23.85 8.82 -6.80
C THR A 16 24.37 9.94 -5.89
N VAL A 17 25.30 9.62 -5.02
CA VAL A 17 25.93 10.58 -4.09
C VAL A 17 27.26 11.03 -4.67
N PHE A 18 27.44 12.34 -4.72
CA PHE A 18 28.64 13.00 -5.24
C PHE A 18 29.30 13.86 -4.17
N LYS A 19 30.61 14.02 -4.29
CA LYS A 19 31.37 14.95 -3.46
C LYS A 19 31.17 16.36 -4.00
N GLY A 20 30.90 17.30 -3.10
CA GLY A 20 30.92 18.73 -3.38
C GLY A 20 31.88 19.45 -2.45
N LYS A 21 32.39 20.60 -2.89
CA LYS A 21 33.20 21.50 -2.07
C LYS A 21 32.56 22.89 -2.03
N LEU A 22 32.34 23.42 -0.84
CA LEU A 22 31.82 24.77 -0.62
C LEU A 22 32.92 25.82 -0.82
N PRO A 23 32.57 27.11 -1.04
CA PRO A 23 33.55 28.18 -1.26
C PRO A 23 34.53 28.38 -0.10
N ASP A 24 34.12 28.06 1.12
CA ASP A 24 34.94 28.09 2.35
C ASP A 24 35.85 26.87 2.51
N GLY A 25 35.82 25.93 1.56
CA GLY A 25 36.60 24.70 1.57
C GLY A 25 35.91 23.50 2.23
N GLY A 26 34.74 23.68 2.84
CA GLY A 26 33.96 22.62 3.45
C GLY A 26 33.53 21.55 2.45
N LEU A 27 33.66 20.27 2.80
CA LEU A 27 33.23 19.16 1.96
C LEU A 27 31.79 18.77 2.28
N VAL A 28 30.99 18.54 1.24
CA VAL A 28 29.59 18.13 1.35
C VAL A 28 29.34 16.91 0.47
N ALA A 29 28.36 16.10 0.85
CA ALA A 29 27.86 15.01 0.02
C ALA A 29 26.52 15.46 -0.60
N VAL A 30 26.43 15.45 -1.93
CA VAL A 30 25.24 15.87 -2.68
C VAL A 30 24.60 14.64 -3.30
N LYS A 31 23.39 14.31 -2.86
CA LYS A 31 22.63 13.15 -3.35
C LYS A 31 21.69 13.58 -4.47
N VAL A 32 21.97 13.14 -5.69
CA VAL A 32 21.15 13.39 -6.87
C VAL A 32 20.16 12.24 -7.01
N LEU A 33 18.87 12.55 -6.90
CA LEU A 33 17.80 11.55 -6.96
C LEU A 33 17.61 11.03 -8.40
N GLY A 34 17.33 9.73 -8.52
CA GLY A 34 17.04 9.10 -9.81
C GLY A 34 15.63 9.42 -10.33
N ASP A 35 15.29 8.86 -11.49
CA ASP A 35 13.98 9.05 -12.16
C ASP A 35 12.81 8.69 -11.20
N PRO A 36 11.91 9.63 -10.87
CA PRO A 36 10.85 9.47 -9.86
C PRO A 36 9.98 8.22 -10.06
N ILE A 37 9.78 7.82 -11.33
CA ILE A 37 8.91 6.72 -11.73
C ILE A 37 9.49 5.35 -11.37
N LYS A 38 10.82 5.21 -11.30
CA LYS A 38 11.49 3.95 -10.89
C LYS A 38 11.67 3.81 -9.38
N LEU A 39 11.44 4.88 -8.62
CA LEU A 39 11.66 4.93 -7.17
C LEU A 39 10.44 4.46 -6.37
N ALA A 40 9.28 4.41 -7.02
CA ALA A 40 8.01 4.15 -6.36
C ALA A 40 7.85 2.65 -5.98
N GLY A 41 8.26 1.69 -6.81
CA GLY A 41 7.87 0.28 -6.69
C GLY A 41 8.40 -0.56 -5.52
N GLU A 42 9.59 -0.26 -5.00
CA GLU A 42 10.30 -1.12 -4.02
C GLU A 42 10.78 -0.37 -2.77
N GLY A 43 10.37 0.90 -2.61
CA GLY A 43 10.88 1.81 -1.60
C GLY A 43 10.29 1.59 -0.20
N PHE A 44 8.97 1.62 -0.08
CA PHE A 44 8.27 1.72 1.21
C PHE A 44 8.52 0.53 2.14
N VAL A 45 8.18 -0.69 1.71
CA VAL A 45 8.35 -1.92 2.52
C VAL A 45 9.82 -2.20 2.80
N ASN A 46 10.70 -1.89 1.84
CA ASN A 46 12.12 -2.17 1.93
C ASN A 46 12.87 -1.08 2.73
N GLU A 47 12.37 0.16 2.79
CA GLU A 47 12.83 1.19 3.73
C GLU A 47 12.36 0.89 5.14
N ILE A 48 11.09 0.52 5.34
CA ILE A 48 10.59 0.08 6.66
C ILE A 48 11.34 -1.16 7.14
N ASN A 49 11.60 -2.16 6.28
CA ASN A 49 12.37 -3.35 6.63
C ASN A 49 13.87 -3.07 6.86
N VAL A 50 14.47 -2.09 6.18
CA VAL A 50 15.84 -1.65 6.46
C VAL A 50 15.91 -0.89 7.78
N ILE A 51 14.90 -0.07 8.09
CA ILE A 51 14.80 0.69 9.34
C ILE A 51 14.50 -0.24 10.52
N ALA A 52 13.65 -1.25 10.33
CA ALA A 52 13.41 -2.35 11.26
C ALA A 52 14.69 -3.07 11.70
N ARG A 53 15.67 -3.18 10.81
CA ARG A 53 16.97 -3.79 11.09
C ARG A 53 17.94 -2.86 11.83
N VAL A 54 17.73 -1.55 11.78
CA VAL A 54 18.60 -0.54 12.40
C VAL A 54 18.02 -0.07 13.75
N HIS A 55 16.71 -0.12 13.93
CA HIS A 55 15.98 0.20 15.17
C HIS A 55 15.21 -1.03 15.67
N HIS A 56 15.91 -1.92 16.39
CA HIS A 56 15.33 -3.15 16.93
C HIS A 56 14.11 -2.92 17.84
N ASN A 57 13.08 -3.77 17.64
CA ASN A 57 11.95 -4.16 18.50
C ASN A 57 10.51 -3.59 18.31
N ASN A 58 10.22 -2.65 17.41
CA ASN A 58 8.86 -2.07 17.32
C ASN A 58 8.33 -1.87 15.88
N VAL A 59 8.65 -2.75 14.93
CA VAL A 59 8.32 -2.57 13.49
C VAL A 59 6.82 -2.46 13.25
N LEU A 60 6.05 -3.34 13.87
CA LEU A 60 4.58 -3.34 13.72
C LEU A 60 3.95 -2.12 14.39
N GLU A 61 4.51 -1.61 15.48
CA GLU A 61 4.07 -0.33 16.07
C GLU A 61 4.31 0.84 15.11
N GLN A 62 5.48 0.88 14.46
CA GLN A 62 5.76 1.89 13.43
C GLN A 62 4.79 1.78 12.25
N LEU A 63 4.51 0.56 11.78
CA LEU A 63 3.51 0.32 10.75
C LEU A 63 2.11 0.81 11.18
N LEU A 64 1.72 0.60 12.43
CA LEU A 64 0.46 1.14 12.96
C LEU A 64 0.43 2.67 12.94
N GLN A 65 1.54 3.34 13.30
CA GLN A 65 1.62 4.81 13.23
C GLN A 65 1.52 5.31 11.79
N VAL A 66 2.19 4.64 10.85
CA VAL A 66 2.15 4.96 9.43
C VAL A 66 0.76 4.73 8.84
N ALA A 67 0.11 3.60 9.18
CA ALA A 67 -1.28 3.31 8.81
C ALA A 67 -2.23 4.39 9.35
N LEU A 68 -2.10 4.75 10.62
CA LEU A 68 -2.93 5.76 11.26
C LEU A 68 -2.75 7.15 10.66
N GLY A 69 -1.50 7.58 10.41
CA GLY A 69 -1.22 8.86 9.77
C GLY A 69 -1.74 8.91 8.33
N THR A 70 -1.58 7.83 7.57
CA THR A 70 -2.12 7.69 6.22
C THR A 70 -3.65 7.77 6.23
N ALA A 71 -4.31 7.04 7.14
CA ALA A 71 -5.76 7.08 7.30
C ALA A 71 -6.29 8.49 7.61
N ARG A 72 -5.57 9.24 8.47
CA ARG A 72 -5.90 10.65 8.76
C ARG A 72 -5.76 11.56 7.54
N GLY A 73 -4.71 11.34 6.74
CA GLY A 73 -4.50 12.05 5.48
C GLY A 73 -5.66 11.82 4.52
N ILE A 74 -6.04 10.56 4.29
CA ILE A 74 -7.17 10.21 3.40
C ILE A 74 -8.50 10.76 3.95
N ARG A 75 -8.75 10.64 5.26
CA ARG A 75 -9.93 11.26 5.90
C ARG A 75 -10.00 12.76 5.64
N HIS A 76 -8.88 13.46 5.70
CA HIS A 76 -8.84 14.90 5.42
C HIS A 76 -9.22 15.22 3.96
N LEU A 77 -8.83 14.36 3.00
CA LEU A 77 -9.27 14.49 1.61
C LEU A 77 -10.79 14.30 1.44
N HIS A 78 -11.36 13.34 2.17
CA HIS A 78 -12.78 13.00 2.05
C HIS A 78 -13.71 13.97 2.78
N GLU A 79 -13.33 14.42 3.98
CA GLU A 79 -14.20 15.13 4.92
C GLU A 79 -13.65 16.50 5.37
N GLY A 80 -12.37 16.77 5.13
CA GLY A 80 -11.69 17.98 5.63
C GLY A 80 -11.49 19.09 4.60
N CYS A 81 -11.84 18.84 3.33
CA CYS A 81 -11.79 19.81 2.24
C CYS A 81 -13.21 20.31 1.90
N ASP A 82 -13.33 21.51 1.31
CA ASP A 82 -14.62 22.11 0.91
C ASP A 82 -15.44 21.20 -0.04
N SER A 83 -14.73 20.36 -0.80
CA SER A 83 -15.28 19.29 -1.61
C SER A 83 -14.51 18.00 -1.35
N CYS A 84 -15.19 16.87 -1.32
CA CYS A 84 -14.56 15.55 -1.22
C CYS A 84 -13.57 15.34 -2.38
N ILE A 85 -12.31 15.03 -2.06
CA ILE A 85 -11.24 14.74 -3.02
C ILE A 85 -11.01 13.22 -3.03
N LEU A 86 -11.17 12.60 -4.19
CA LEU A 86 -10.85 11.19 -4.41
C LEU A 86 -9.40 11.04 -4.86
N HIS A 87 -8.63 10.16 -4.22
CA HIS A 87 -7.23 9.93 -4.57
C HIS A 87 -7.07 8.97 -5.75
N MET A 88 -7.81 7.85 -5.73
CA MET A 88 -7.88 6.82 -6.78
C MET A 88 -6.59 6.01 -7.04
N ASP A 89 -5.56 6.16 -6.20
CA ASP A 89 -4.27 5.45 -6.33
C ASP A 89 -3.57 5.28 -4.98
N ILE A 90 -4.33 4.91 -3.94
CA ILE A 90 -3.75 4.66 -2.61
C ILE A 90 -3.02 3.32 -2.64
N LYS A 91 -1.70 3.36 -2.45
CA LYS A 91 -0.80 2.21 -2.42
C LYS A 91 0.51 2.58 -1.73
N SER A 92 1.33 1.59 -1.38
CA SER A 92 2.55 1.81 -0.60
C SER A 92 3.53 2.76 -1.29
N GLN A 93 3.56 2.72 -2.62
CA GLN A 93 4.40 3.56 -3.46
C GLN A 93 4.04 5.05 -3.42
N ASN A 94 2.80 5.35 -3.03
CA ASN A 94 2.23 6.70 -2.96
C ASN A 94 2.09 7.21 -1.51
N VAL A 95 2.67 6.50 -0.54
CA VAL A 95 2.79 6.94 0.85
C VAL A 95 4.26 7.23 1.15
N LEU A 96 4.59 8.52 1.20
CA LEU A 96 5.95 8.97 1.49
C LEU A 96 6.15 9.14 3.00
N LEU A 97 7.34 8.81 3.49
CA LEU A 97 7.73 9.02 4.89
C LEU A 97 8.76 10.14 4.97
N ASP A 98 8.58 11.08 5.91
CA ASP A 98 9.62 12.05 6.24
C ASP A 98 10.60 11.52 7.29
N HIS A 99 11.57 12.36 7.69
CA HIS A 99 12.60 11.99 8.66
C HIS A 99 12.06 11.60 10.05
N GLY A 100 10.82 11.96 10.36
CA GLY A 100 10.13 11.60 11.60
C GLY A 100 9.18 10.41 11.45
N PHE A 101 9.24 9.68 10.33
CA PHE A 101 8.30 8.60 9.99
C PHE A 101 6.85 9.06 9.88
N VAL A 102 6.63 10.35 9.62
CA VAL A 102 5.28 10.88 9.42
C VAL A 102 4.87 10.60 7.97
N PRO A 103 3.76 9.87 7.74
CA PRO A 103 3.30 9.56 6.40
C PRO A 103 2.66 10.76 5.71
N LYS A 104 2.89 10.87 4.40
CA LYS A 104 2.30 11.85 3.50
C LYS A 104 1.76 11.13 2.28
N VAL A 105 0.45 11.24 2.08
CA VAL A 105 -0.23 10.74 0.88
C VAL A 105 0.21 11.62 -0.30
N ALA A 106 0.71 11.00 -1.37
CA ALA A 106 1.30 11.66 -2.53
C ALA A 106 0.72 11.10 -3.85
N ASP A 107 1.02 11.78 -4.95
CA ASP A 107 0.57 11.43 -6.30
C ASP A 107 -0.96 11.48 -6.52
N PHE A 108 -1.50 12.70 -6.45
CA PHE A 108 -2.89 13.01 -6.79
C PHE A 108 -3.15 13.04 -8.31
N GLY A 109 -2.26 12.47 -9.14
CA GLY A 109 -2.33 12.54 -10.60
C GLY A 109 -3.62 11.98 -11.20
N LEU A 110 -4.35 11.15 -10.45
CA LEU A 110 -5.62 10.54 -10.87
C LEU A 110 -6.86 11.18 -10.23
N SER A 111 -6.71 12.16 -9.35
CA SER A 111 -7.81 12.82 -8.64
C SER A 111 -8.82 13.56 -9.54
N LYS A 112 -8.50 13.72 -10.84
CA LYS A 112 -9.30 14.49 -11.81
C LYS A 112 -9.62 13.78 -13.12
N PHE A 113 -9.14 12.57 -13.39
CA PHE A 113 -9.40 11.90 -14.67
C PHE A 113 -9.87 10.47 -14.50
N HIS A 114 -11.11 10.24 -14.92
CA HIS A 114 -11.70 8.93 -15.07
C HIS A 114 -10.87 8.11 -16.07
N ARG A 115 -10.48 6.91 -15.63
CA ARG A 115 -9.86 5.82 -16.40
C ARG A 115 -8.39 6.03 -16.75
N THR A 116 -7.50 5.36 -16.03
CA THR A 116 -6.16 5.06 -16.58
C THR A 116 -5.73 3.61 -16.33
N PRO A 117 -5.15 2.93 -17.33
CA PRO A 117 -4.68 1.53 -17.28
C PRO A 117 -3.35 1.36 -16.52
N ARG A 118 -3.02 2.28 -15.60
CA ARG A 118 -1.75 2.32 -14.85
C ARG A 118 -1.90 2.10 -13.35
N ALA A 119 -3.13 2.05 -12.83
CA ALA A 119 -3.36 1.71 -11.44
C ALA A 119 -2.97 0.24 -11.20
N ASP A 120 -2.30 -0.04 -10.08
CA ASP A 120 -2.01 -1.41 -9.67
C ASP A 120 -3.33 -2.10 -9.35
N LEU A 121 -3.74 -3.05 -10.21
CA LEU A 121 -5.06 -3.68 -10.16
C LEU A 121 -5.37 -4.29 -8.79
N ARG A 122 -4.36 -4.61 -7.97
CA ARG A 122 -4.56 -5.15 -6.62
C ARG A 122 -5.23 -4.15 -5.68
N HIS A 123 -4.97 -2.85 -5.81
CA HIS A 123 -5.53 -1.82 -4.93
C HIS A 123 -6.81 -1.21 -5.49
N VAL A 124 -7.20 -1.57 -6.72
CA VAL A 124 -8.35 -0.95 -7.38
C VAL A 124 -9.65 -1.61 -6.92
N ALA A 125 -10.58 -0.80 -6.42
CA ALA A 125 -11.88 -1.28 -5.99
C ALA A 125 -12.68 -1.90 -7.17
N PRO A 126 -13.50 -2.93 -6.93
CA PRO A 126 -14.20 -3.66 -7.99
C PRO A 126 -15.14 -2.78 -8.84
N GLU A 127 -15.77 -1.77 -8.23
CA GLU A 127 -16.60 -0.79 -8.93
C GLU A 127 -15.82 0.17 -9.83
N VAL A 128 -14.51 0.33 -9.60
CA VAL A 128 -13.64 1.13 -10.48
C VAL A 128 -13.25 0.32 -11.72
N LEU A 129 -13.15 -1.01 -11.61
CA LEU A 129 -12.80 -1.92 -12.70
C LEU A 129 -13.99 -2.22 -13.63
N SER A 130 -15.20 -2.24 -13.09
CA SER A 130 -16.39 -2.67 -13.83
C SER A 130 -17.47 -1.59 -13.82
N ASN A 131 -17.92 -1.20 -15.02
CA ASN A 131 -19.12 -0.37 -15.17
C ASN A 131 -20.34 -1.20 -14.71
N GLY A 132 -20.78 -1.06 -13.46
CA GLY A 132 -22.00 -1.72 -12.97
C GLY A 132 -22.00 -2.19 -11.51
N LEU A 133 -20.88 -2.11 -10.78
CA LEU A 133 -20.82 -2.48 -9.35
C LEU A 133 -21.00 -1.29 -8.37
N GLY A 134 -21.28 -0.09 -8.89
CA GLY A 134 -21.51 1.12 -8.11
C GLY A 134 -20.81 2.35 -8.71
N ASP A 135 -21.06 3.52 -8.13
CA ASP A 135 -20.36 4.75 -8.50
C ASP A 135 -19.04 4.88 -7.73
N VAL A 136 -18.02 5.34 -8.45
CA VAL A 136 -16.73 5.71 -7.86
C VAL A 136 -16.95 6.75 -6.77
N SER A 137 -16.42 6.51 -5.58
CA SER A 137 -16.67 7.35 -4.40
C SER A 137 -15.50 7.33 -3.42
N CYS A 138 -15.63 8.03 -2.29
CA CYS A 138 -14.64 7.96 -1.20
C CYS A 138 -14.42 6.53 -0.69
N ARG A 139 -15.39 5.63 -0.86
CA ARG A 139 -15.30 4.21 -0.50
C ARG A 139 -14.42 3.41 -1.45
N SER A 140 -14.11 3.93 -2.63
CA SER A 140 -13.12 3.33 -3.54
C SER A 140 -11.70 3.54 -2.98
N ASP A 141 -11.39 4.72 -2.43
CA ASP A 141 -10.13 4.96 -1.71
C ASP A 141 -10.01 4.12 -0.42
N VAL A 142 -11.14 3.89 0.28
CA VAL A 142 -11.16 3.01 1.46
C VAL A 142 -10.73 1.60 1.08
N TYR A 143 -11.21 1.06 -0.04
CA TYR A 143 -10.79 -0.26 -0.53
C TYR A 143 -9.28 -0.29 -0.78
N SER A 144 -8.75 0.69 -1.51
CA SER A 144 -7.32 0.80 -1.79
C SER A 144 -6.48 0.91 -0.51
N PHE A 145 -6.96 1.66 0.49
CA PHE A 145 -6.34 1.72 1.82
C PHE A 145 -6.35 0.37 2.53
N GLY A 146 -7.43 -0.40 2.44
CA GLY A 146 -7.51 -1.75 3.00
C GLY A 146 -6.44 -2.68 2.41
N MET A 147 -6.25 -2.63 1.09
CA MET A 147 -5.20 -3.39 0.41
C MET A 147 -3.79 -2.95 0.82
N LEU A 148 -3.58 -1.65 1.06
CA LEU A 148 -2.34 -1.13 1.62
C LEU A 148 -2.07 -1.66 3.05
N LEU A 149 -3.08 -1.75 3.91
CA LEU A 149 -2.90 -2.32 5.26
C LEU A 149 -2.48 -3.79 5.22
N LEU A 150 -3.09 -4.58 4.35
CA LEU A 150 -2.75 -5.99 4.17
C LEU A 150 -1.32 -6.14 3.62
N GLU A 151 -0.93 -5.29 2.67
CA GLU A 151 0.43 -5.23 2.14
C GLU A 151 1.48 -4.89 3.22
N MET A 152 1.16 -3.98 4.15
CA MET A 152 2.05 -3.63 5.27
C MET A 152 2.36 -4.83 6.16
N VAL A 153 1.39 -5.71 6.40
CA VAL A 153 1.55 -6.90 7.26
C VAL A 153 2.22 -8.05 6.51
N GLU A 154 1.94 -8.23 5.21
CA GLU A 154 2.54 -9.27 4.38
C GLU A 154 4.07 -9.09 4.24
N GLY A 155 4.55 -7.83 4.20
CA GLY A 155 5.98 -7.50 4.21
C GLY A 155 6.76 -7.89 2.95
N LYS A 156 6.13 -8.58 1.98
CA LYS A 156 6.64 -8.86 0.63
C LYS A 156 5.54 -8.63 -0.39
N SER A 157 5.89 -8.03 -1.52
CA SER A 157 5.06 -7.95 -2.72
C SER A 157 4.95 -9.33 -3.39
N SER A 158 4.55 -10.38 -2.66
CA SER A 158 4.24 -11.67 -3.27
C SER A 158 2.94 -11.52 -4.06
N SER A 159 2.96 -12.04 -5.27
CA SER A 159 1.89 -12.05 -6.26
C SER A 159 0.69 -12.94 -5.87
N GLN A 160 0.29 -12.96 -4.59
CA GLN A 160 -0.82 -13.76 -4.12
C GLN A 160 -2.09 -12.90 -4.12
N LEU A 161 -2.82 -12.94 -5.23
CA LEU A 161 -4.20 -12.45 -5.35
C LEU A 161 -5.12 -12.96 -4.21
N TYR A 162 -4.70 -14.02 -3.53
CA TYR A 162 -5.40 -14.74 -2.46
C TYR A 162 -5.01 -14.32 -1.04
N PHE A 163 -4.01 -13.43 -0.86
CA PHE A 163 -3.55 -13.06 0.49
C PHE A 163 -4.68 -12.60 1.43
N PRO A 164 -5.62 -11.74 1.00
CA PRO A 164 -6.70 -11.34 1.90
C PRO A 164 -7.66 -12.49 2.28
N MET A 165 -7.90 -13.45 1.38
CA MET A 165 -8.70 -14.64 1.68
C MET A 165 -7.99 -15.53 2.69
N TRP A 166 -6.69 -15.77 2.48
CA TRP A 166 -5.86 -16.54 3.42
C TRP A 166 -5.85 -15.91 4.82
N VAL A 167 -5.71 -14.57 4.90
CA VAL A 167 -5.79 -13.83 6.18
C VAL A 167 -7.15 -14.02 6.84
N TYR A 168 -8.25 -13.93 6.08
CA TYR A 168 -9.58 -14.09 6.63
C TYR A 168 -9.78 -15.49 7.22
N ASP A 169 -9.47 -16.53 6.45
CA ASP A 169 -9.66 -17.93 6.86
C ASP A 169 -8.89 -18.22 8.15
N HIS A 170 -7.61 -17.83 8.20
CA HIS A 170 -6.74 -18.05 9.36
C HIS A 170 -7.24 -17.34 10.62
N LEU A 171 -7.69 -16.08 10.49
CA LEU A 171 -8.25 -15.33 11.62
C LEU A 171 -9.62 -15.87 12.06
N SER A 172 -10.41 -16.42 11.13
CA SER A 172 -11.75 -16.96 11.41
C SER A 172 -11.70 -18.27 12.19
N GLU A 173 -10.65 -19.06 11.99
CA GLU A 173 -10.37 -20.29 12.73
C GLU A 173 -9.80 -20.03 14.14
N GLY A 174 -9.59 -18.76 14.51
CA GLY A 174 -9.00 -18.37 15.78
C GLY A 174 -7.47 -18.48 15.80
N GLY A 175 -6.83 -18.65 14.63
CA GLY A 175 -5.39 -18.61 14.48
C GLY A 175 -4.83 -17.20 14.56
N ASP A 176 -3.60 -17.08 15.04
CA ASP A 176 -2.77 -15.88 14.88
C ASP A 176 -2.03 -15.96 13.54
N LEU A 177 -1.69 -14.81 12.95
CA LEU A 177 -0.82 -14.77 11.78
C LEU A 177 0.52 -15.42 12.17
N GLU A 178 1.01 -16.39 11.38
CA GLU A 178 2.28 -17.10 11.60
C GLU A 178 3.53 -16.20 11.39
N LEU A 179 3.58 -15.07 12.09
CA LEU A 179 4.68 -14.13 12.09
C LEU A 179 5.79 -14.68 13.00
N GLN A 180 6.95 -14.98 12.42
CA GLN A 180 8.07 -15.53 13.17
C GLN A 180 8.67 -14.48 14.12
N ASN A 181 8.92 -14.88 15.38
CA ASN A 181 9.61 -14.09 16.40
C ASN A 181 8.97 -12.73 16.76
N VAL A 182 7.63 -12.60 16.68
CA VAL A 182 6.92 -11.38 17.11
C VAL A 182 6.47 -11.45 18.56
N THR A 183 6.42 -10.30 19.22
CA THR A 183 5.83 -10.16 20.55
C THR A 183 4.30 -10.25 20.50
N GLN A 184 3.65 -10.44 21.65
CA GLN A 184 2.18 -10.45 21.74
C GLN A 184 1.56 -9.11 21.29
N LEU A 185 2.22 -7.99 21.60
CA LEU A 185 1.80 -6.66 21.17
C LEU A 185 1.87 -6.54 19.64
N GLU A 186 2.95 -7.00 19.04
CA GLU A 186 3.13 -7.02 17.59
C GLU A 186 2.09 -7.91 16.90
N SER A 187 1.80 -9.10 17.44
CA SER A 187 0.72 -9.97 16.94
C SER A 187 -0.64 -9.25 17.00
N ALA A 188 -0.94 -8.57 18.12
CA ALA A 188 -2.18 -7.81 18.27
C ALA A 188 -2.28 -6.66 17.26
N ILE A 189 -1.17 -5.99 16.96
CA ILE A 189 -1.11 -4.92 15.95
C ILE A 189 -1.31 -5.49 14.55
N ALA A 190 -0.61 -6.58 14.19
CA ALA A 190 -0.76 -7.23 12.90
C ALA A 190 -2.21 -7.68 12.67
N ARG A 191 -2.81 -8.35 13.68
CA ARG A 191 -4.22 -8.72 13.66
C ARG A 191 -5.12 -7.50 13.46
N LYS A 192 -4.87 -6.39 14.18
CA LYS A 192 -5.65 -5.16 14.03
C LYS A 192 -5.57 -4.61 12.60
N LEU A 193 -4.37 -4.47 12.04
CA LEU A 193 -4.16 -3.99 10.67
C LEU A 193 -4.90 -4.88 9.66
N CYS A 194 -4.82 -6.21 9.83
CA CYS A 194 -5.53 -7.17 8.99
C CYS A 194 -7.05 -7.05 9.10
N VAL A 195 -7.62 -7.03 10.32
CA VAL A 195 -9.08 -6.93 10.50
C VAL A 195 -9.62 -5.63 9.93
N VAL A 196 -8.95 -4.49 10.17
CA VAL A 196 -9.33 -3.21 9.58
C VAL A 196 -9.21 -3.25 8.05
N GLY A 197 -8.14 -3.86 7.52
CA GLY A 197 -7.96 -4.08 6.10
C GLY A 197 -9.11 -4.87 5.48
N LEU A 198 -9.52 -5.97 6.11
CA LEU A 198 -10.65 -6.81 5.68
C LEU A 198 -11.98 -6.05 5.69
N TRP A 199 -12.24 -5.20 6.69
CA TRP A 199 -13.43 -4.32 6.68
C TRP A 199 -13.42 -3.35 5.50
N CYS A 200 -12.24 -2.84 5.13
CA CYS A 200 -12.10 -1.88 4.04
C CYS A 200 -12.29 -2.49 2.65
N ILE A 201 -11.98 -3.78 2.46
CA ILE A 201 -12.00 -4.44 1.13
C ILE A 201 -13.30 -5.20 0.81
N GLN A 202 -14.39 -4.93 1.55
CA GLN A 202 -15.69 -5.56 1.29
C GLN A 202 -16.16 -5.32 -0.16
N LYS A 203 -16.79 -6.34 -0.78
CA LYS A 203 -17.30 -6.23 -2.16
C LYS A 203 -18.33 -5.12 -2.27
N SER A 204 -19.29 -5.08 -1.34
CA SER A 204 -20.31 -4.04 -1.29
C SER A 204 -19.71 -2.73 -0.79
N VAL A 205 -19.93 -1.66 -1.55
CA VAL A 205 -19.49 -0.29 -1.22
C VAL A 205 -20.09 0.20 0.11
N SER A 206 -21.34 -0.20 0.42
CA SER A 206 -22.05 0.20 1.63
C SER A 206 -21.42 -0.36 2.90
N GLU A 207 -20.89 -1.59 2.84
CA GLU A 207 -20.32 -2.33 3.97
C GLU A 207 -18.92 -1.83 4.36
N ARG A 208 -18.22 -1.15 3.44
CA ARG A 208 -16.93 -0.53 3.75
C ARG A 208 -17.13 0.60 4.77
N PRO A 209 -16.28 0.75 5.79
CA PRO A 209 -16.38 1.87 6.71
C PRO A 209 -16.06 3.22 6.04
N LEU A 210 -16.46 4.34 6.66
CA LEU A 210 -15.90 5.66 6.34
C LEU A 210 -14.48 5.78 6.91
N MET A 211 -13.64 6.64 6.32
CA MET A 211 -12.29 6.87 6.83
C MET A 211 -12.28 7.40 8.27
N ALA A 212 -13.29 8.17 8.70
CA ALA A 212 -13.46 8.53 10.11
C ALA A 212 -13.54 7.29 11.02
N LYS A 213 -14.31 6.28 10.63
CA LYS A 213 -14.44 5.02 11.39
C LYS A 213 -13.18 4.18 11.31
N VAL A 214 -12.51 4.14 10.16
CA VAL A 214 -11.21 3.45 10.00
C VAL A 214 -10.17 4.03 10.96
N VAL A 215 -10.07 5.37 11.06
CA VAL A 215 -9.18 6.04 12.01
C VAL A 215 -9.52 5.64 13.45
N GLU A 216 -10.80 5.61 13.81
CA GLU A 216 -11.24 5.15 15.13
C GLU A 216 -10.80 3.69 15.40
N MET A 217 -11.06 2.77 14.46
CA MET A 217 -10.70 1.35 14.60
C MET A 217 -9.18 1.12 14.75
N LEU A 218 -8.35 1.94 14.12
CA LEU A 218 -6.89 1.88 14.27
C LEU A 218 -6.43 2.42 15.62
N GLN A 219 -7.09 3.45 16.16
CA GLN A 219 -6.73 4.11 17.41
C GLN A 219 -7.17 3.38 18.68
N THR A 220 -8.26 2.60 18.64
CA THR A 220 -8.80 1.96 19.85
C THR A 220 -7.79 0.96 20.44
N ASN A 221 -7.54 1.08 21.74
CA ASN A 221 -6.49 0.34 22.44
C ASN A 221 -6.89 -1.08 22.88
N GLY A 222 -8.14 -1.51 22.69
CA GLY A 222 -8.54 -2.83 23.19
C GLY A 222 -10.03 -3.14 23.13
N ASP A 223 -10.55 -3.34 21.93
CA ASP A 223 -11.72 -4.20 21.73
C ASP A 223 -11.34 -5.21 20.66
N HIS A 224 -11.71 -6.48 20.85
CA HIS A 224 -11.55 -7.50 19.81
C HIS A 224 -12.40 -7.10 18.62
N LEU A 225 -11.80 -6.39 17.65
CA LEU A 225 -12.44 -6.09 16.38
C LEU A 225 -12.91 -7.43 15.80
N GLN A 226 -14.21 -7.50 15.58
CA GLN A 226 -14.85 -8.63 14.93
C GLN A 226 -14.45 -8.64 13.46
N LEU A 227 -14.31 -9.85 12.91
CA LEU A 227 -14.13 -10.00 11.48
C LEU A 227 -15.37 -9.48 10.75
N PRO A 228 -15.20 -8.84 9.57
CA PRO A 228 -16.32 -8.50 8.72
C PRO A 228 -17.00 -9.77 8.17
N PRO A 229 -18.18 -9.66 7.54
CA PRO A 229 -18.75 -10.74 6.76
C PRO A 229 -17.78 -11.25 5.67
N ASN A 230 -17.84 -12.56 5.38
CA ASN A 230 -17.11 -13.15 4.26
C ASN A 230 -17.83 -12.82 2.93
N SER A 231 -17.73 -11.56 2.48
CA SER A 231 -18.37 -11.07 1.25
C SER A 231 -17.35 -10.34 0.36
N PHE A 232 -16.20 -10.95 0.17
CA PHE A 232 -15.14 -10.38 -0.66
C PHE A 232 -15.30 -10.76 -2.13
N CYS A 233 -14.78 -9.92 -3.02
CA CYS A 233 -14.74 -10.21 -4.45
C CYS A 233 -13.41 -10.88 -4.82
N PHE A 234 -13.27 -12.17 -4.50
CA PHE A 234 -12.14 -12.98 -4.97
C PHE A 234 -12.59 -13.90 -6.10
N PRO A 235 -11.70 -14.32 -7.01
CA PRO A 235 -12.04 -15.37 -7.97
C PRO A 235 -12.47 -16.62 -7.19
N GLU A 236 -13.73 -17.04 -7.36
CA GLU A 236 -14.24 -18.25 -6.74
C GLU A 236 -13.44 -19.47 -7.22
N HIS A 237 -12.97 -20.29 -6.28
CA HIS A 237 -12.38 -21.62 -6.47
C HIS A 237 -11.26 -21.75 -7.51
N VAL A 238 -10.02 -21.58 -7.06
CA VAL A 238 -8.89 -22.35 -7.62
C VAL A 238 -8.45 -23.32 -6.54
N SER A 239 -8.55 -24.63 -6.83
CA SER A 239 -8.18 -25.66 -5.88
C SER A 239 -6.68 -25.58 -5.60
N ALA A 240 -6.26 -25.88 -4.37
CA ALA A 240 -4.83 -25.97 -4.01
C ALA A 240 -4.00 -26.91 -4.92
N LYS A 241 -4.67 -27.75 -5.73
CA LYS A 241 -4.06 -28.61 -6.74
C LYS A 241 -3.54 -27.87 -7.98
N ASP A 242 -4.08 -26.70 -8.30
CA ASP A 242 -3.71 -25.96 -9.51
C ASP A 242 -2.41 -25.14 -9.34
N LEU A 243 -2.02 -24.87 -8.08
CA LEU A 243 -0.82 -24.11 -7.70
C LEU A 243 0.51 -24.83 -7.98
N GLN A 244 0.49 -26.09 -8.43
CA GLN A 244 1.71 -26.83 -8.80
C GLN A 244 2.01 -26.83 -10.30
N SER A 245 1.18 -26.25 -11.17
CA SER A 245 1.32 -26.44 -12.62
C SER A 245 1.65 -25.21 -13.47
N ASP A 246 1.55 -23.97 -12.98
CA ASP A 246 1.61 -22.81 -13.89
C ASP A 246 2.91 -21.99 -13.77
N SER A 247 4.01 -22.60 -14.23
CA SER A 247 5.26 -21.90 -14.59
C SER A 247 5.21 -21.31 -16.02
N SER A 248 4.12 -21.48 -16.77
CA SER A 248 4.16 -21.33 -18.23
C SER A 248 2.86 -20.86 -18.86
N ARG A 249 2.32 -19.71 -18.46
CA ARG A 249 1.33 -19.01 -19.30
C ARG A 249 1.63 -17.51 -19.41
N GLN A 250 2.31 -17.17 -20.50
CA GLN A 250 2.26 -15.82 -21.06
C GLN A 250 0.81 -15.50 -21.41
N LEU A 251 0.27 -14.43 -20.83
CA LEU A 251 -1.04 -13.88 -21.21
C LEU A 251 -0.97 -13.42 -22.67
N LEU A 252 -1.68 -14.13 -23.54
CA LEU A 252 -1.96 -13.74 -24.91
C LEU A 252 -2.82 -12.47 -24.90
N ILE A 253 -2.24 -11.37 -25.40
CA ILE A 253 -2.95 -10.15 -25.74
C ILE A 253 -3.68 -10.42 -27.07
N PRO A 254 -5.01 -10.17 -27.19
CA PRO A 254 -5.68 -10.28 -28.47
C PRO A 254 -5.17 -9.19 -29.42
N GLU A 255 -4.68 -9.59 -30.59
CA GLU A 255 -4.27 -8.67 -31.65
C GLU A 255 -5.45 -7.79 -32.10
N SER A 256 -5.15 -6.51 -32.24
CA SER A 256 -6.00 -5.46 -32.79
C SER A 256 -6.50 -5.81 -34.19
N VAL A 257 -7.81 -5.64 -34.41
CA VAL A 257 -8.44 -5.65 -35.72
C VAL A 257 -7.94 -4.42 -36.52
N GLU A 258 -7.21 -4.64 -37.61
CA GLU A 258 -6.95 -3.60 -38.61
C GLU A 258 -8.21 -3.33 -39.46
N PRO A 259 -8.44 -2.08 -39.90
CA PRO A 259 -9.51 -1.76 -40.82
C PRO A 259 -9.07 -2.08 -42.26
N SER A 260 -9.81 -2.97 -42.93
CA SER A 260 -9.69 -3.12 -44.38
C SER A 260 -10.32 -1.91 -45.08
N SER A 261 -9.49 -1.28 -45.90
CA SER A 261 -9.69 -0.22 -46.91
C SER A 261 -10.98 -0.30 -47.72
#